data_AF-Q5H0P8-F1
#
_entry.id   AF-Q5H0P8-F1
#
_cell.length_a   1.000
_cell.length_b   1.000
_cell.length_c   1.000
_cell.angle_alpha   90.00
_cell.angle_beta   90.00
_cell.angle_gamma   90.00
#
_symmetry.space_group_name_H-M   'P 1'
#
loop_
_entity.id
_entity.type
_entity.pdbx_description
1 polymer ?
#
loop_
_entity_poly.entity_id
_entity_poly.type
_entity_poly.pdbx_seq_one_letter_code
_entity_poly.pdbx_strand_id
1 'polypeptide(L)'
;MSSRSHARPEAVTRIASLAECGETVACMACARYPSCLAHLRLRMKRHFSMLRDFQLADWFTLANAFCGTGAVFAAMRFLQEEHRGDLLLGMALIPLAFVFDALDGHVARWRKASSTLGRELDSLADVISFGVAPAALGYACGMRGGWDWLVLSYFVCCGVSRLARYNVTAEEIAGEADKVPYFEGTPIPTSLLLVILLAVAASIGHIGETLWWGQWQLGPWQFHPLVLLFAVSGSLMISKTLRIPKL
;
A
#
# COMPACT_ATOMS: atom_id res chain seq x y z
N MET A 1 -72.13 19.02 30.78
CA MET A 1 -70.85 18.85 31.51
C MET A 1 -69.77 18.64 30.45
N SER A 2 -69.06 19.69 30.03
CA SER A 2 -67.83 20.22 30.65
C SER A 2 -66.73 19.12 30.63
N SER A 3 -65.53 19.28 30.08
CA SER A 3 -64.77 20.45 29.65
C SER A 3 -63.49 19.95 28.92
N ARG A 4 -63.03 20.71 27.91
CA ARG A 4 -61.64 21.19 27.63
C ARG A 4 -60.45 20.39 28.18
N SER A 5 -59.51 19.97 27.32
CA SER A 5 -58.28 20.69 26.88
C SER A 5 -57.12 20.74 27.89
N HIS A 6 -55.96 20.21 27.52
CA HIS A 6 -54.58 20.71 27.75
C HIS A 6 -53.62 19.64 27.16
N ALA A 7 -52.82 19.83 26.11
CA ALA A 7 -51.81 20.85 25.76
C ALA A 7 -50.56 20.85 26.67
N ARG A 8 -49.54 20.07 26.23
CA ARG A 8 -48.07 20.24 26.39
C ARG A 8 -47.50 20.30 27.83
N PRO A 9 -46.17 20.52 28.00
CA PRO A 9 -44.98 19.71 27.71
C PRO A 9 -44.25 19.40 29.06
N GLU A 10 -42.92 19.27 29.13
CA GLU A 10 -42.10 19.21 30.37
C GLU A 10 -41.76 17.82 30.96
N ALA A 11 -40.92 17.06 30.25
CA ALA A 11 -39.86 16.27 30.92
C ALA A 11 -38.64 16.01 30.01
N VAL A 12 -38.45 16.82 28.97
CA VAL A 12 -37.21 16.86 28.15
C VAL A 12 -36.08 17.60 28.91
N THR A 13 -36.36 18.13 30.10
CA THR A 13 -35.46 18.97 30.90
C THR A 13 -34.83 18.25 32.11
N ARG A 14 -34.56 16.94 32.00
CA ARG A 14 -33.70 16.21 32.97
C ARG A 14 -32.62 15.33 32.32
N ILE A 15 -32.29 15.60 31.06
CA ILE A 15 -31.15 14.96 30.38
C ILE A 15 -29.84 15.72 30.64
N ALA A 16 -29.89 16.92 31.25
CA ALA A 16 -28.72 17.78 31.40
C ALA A 16 -28.06 17.80 32.81
N SER A 17 -28.44 16.94 33.77
CA SER A 17 -27.85 17.02 35.12
C SER A 17 -27.35 15.69 35.73
N LEU A 18 -27.15 14.64 34.94
CA LEU A 18 -26.54 13.39 35.41
C LEU A 18 -25.24 13.07 34.64
N ALA A 19 -24.52 14.11 34.22
CA ALA A 19 -23.14 14.01 33.74
C ALA A 19 -22.12 14.11 34.89
N GLU A 20 -22.56 14.35 36.13
CA GLU A 20 -21.67 14.51 37.30
C GLU A 20 -22.28 13.81 38.53
N CYS A 21 -22.22 12.48 38.60
CA CYS A 21 -22.17 11.80 39.90
C CYS A 21 -21.67 10.35 39.77
N GLY A 22 -20.37 10.19 39.99
CA GLY A 22 -19.65 9.07 40.61
C GLY A 22 -20.14 7.63 40.45
N GLU A 23 -19.25 6.85 39.83
CA GLU A 23 -18.88 5.42 39.91
C GLU A 23 -19.43 4.47 41.01
N THR A 24 -20.27 4.88 41.97
CA THR A 24 -20.70 4.03 43.10
C THR A 24 -22.13 3.49 43.03
N VAL A 25 -23.01 4.03 42.18
CA VAL A 25 -24.43 3.58 42.13
C VAL A 25 -24.69 2.41 41.18
N ALA A 26 -23.75 2.10 40.28
CA ALA A 26 -23.89 0.98 39.33
C ALA A 26 -23.90 -0.40 40.02
N CYS A 27 -23.42 -0.50 41.27
CA CYS A 27 -23.27 -1.78 41.96
C CYS A 27 -24.59 -2.36 42.51
N MET A 28 -25.61 -1.54 42.77
CA MET A 28 -26.86 -2.02 43.40
C MET A 28 -27.99 -2.35 42.42
N ALA A 29 -28.00 -1.77 41.22
CA ALA A 29 -29.03 -2.05 40.20
C ALA A 29 -28.76 -3.35 39.41
N CYS A 30 -27.55 -3.90 39.48
CA CYS A 30 -27.12 -5.06 38.69
C CYS A 30 -27.69 -6.41 39.16
N ALA A 31 -28.33 -6.45 40.34
CA ALA A 31 -28.87 -7.68 40.93
C ALA A 31 -30.26 -8.10 40.40
N ARG A 32 -30.91 -7.30 39.54
CA ARG A 32 -32.34 -7.49 39.20
C ARG A 32 -32.64 -7.92 37.76
N TYR A 33 -31.63 -8.08 36.89
CA TYR A 33 -31.83 -8.57 35.51
C TYR A 33 -30.78 -9.63 35.11
N PRO A 34 -31.09 -10.94 35.24
CA PRO A 34 -30.19 -12.01 34.81
C PRO A 34 -29.97 -12.08 33.29
N SER A 35 -30.80 -11.38 32.50
CA SER A 35 -30.72 -11.33 31.04
C SER A 35 -29.70 -10.31 30.49
N CYS A 36 -29.21 -9.37 31.30
CA CYS A 36 -28.20 -8.40 30.84
C CYS A 36 -26.75 -8.93 30.93
N LEU A 37 -26.51 -9.91 31.82
CA LEU A 37 -25.19 -10.52 32.00
C LEU A 37 -24.77 -11.42 30.83
N ALA A 38 -25.73 -11.86 30.00
CA ALA A 38 -25.48 -12.71 28.83
C ALA A 38 -24.86 -11.95 27.65
N HIS A 39 -25.05 -10.62 27.55
CA HIS A 39 -24.45 -9.82 26.48
C HIS A 39 -23.00 -9.39 26.76
N LEU A 40 -22.54 -9.46 28.02
CA LEU A 40 -21.17 -9.11 28.41
C LEU A 40 -20.18 -10.28 28.36
N ARG A 41 -20.66 -11.51 28.11
CA ARG A 41 -19.82 -12.70 27.96
C ARG A 41 -19.95 -13.26 26.55
N LEU A 42 -19.08 -12.79 25.67
CA LEU A 42 -18.26 -13.58 24.74
C LEU A 42 -17.61 -12.68 23.68
N ARG A 43 -16.90 -11.63 24.11
CA ARG A 43 -15.77 -11.12 23.31
C ARG A 43 -14.58 -12.04 23.57
N MET A 44 -14.72 -13.33 23.22
CA MET A 44 -13.58 -14.22 23.21
C MET A 44 -12.63 -13.63 22.18
N LYS A 45 -11.49 -13.09 22.64
CA LYS A 45 -10.35 -12.84 21.77
C LYS A 45 -10.06 -14.17 21.10
N ARG A 46 -10.57 -14.37 19.88
CA ARG A 46 -10.09 -15.46 19.03
C ARG A 46 -8.61 -15.18 18.91
N HIS A 47 -7.81 -16.04 19.52
CA HIS A 47 -6.39 -16.07 19.27
C HIS A 47 -6.27 -16.30 17.77
N PHE A 48 -6.01 -15.23 17.01
CA PHE A 48 -5.76 -15.35 15.58
C PHE A 48 -4.60 -16.32 15.46
N SER A 49 -4.88 -17.57 15.08
CA SER A 49 -3.83 -18.42 14.51
C SER A 49 -3.57 -17.81 13.15
N MET A 50 -2.82 -16.69 13.15
CA MET A 50 -2.50 -15.90 11.95
C MET A 50 -1.91 -16.80 10.88
N LEU A 51 -1.19 -17.86 11.28
CA LEU A 51 -0.59 -18.91 10.43
C LEU A 51 -1.55 -19.98 9.89
N ARG A 52 -2.74 -20.18 10.47
CA ARG A 52 -3.64 -21.30 10.11
C ARG A 52 -4.70 -20.93 9.07
N ASP A 53 -4.92 -19.62 8.88
CA ASP A 53 -5.81 -19.09 7.83
C ASP A 53 -5.01 -18.62 6.59
N PHE A 54 -3.71 -18.93 6.49
CA PHE A 54 -2.90 -18.62 5.31
C PHE A 54 -3.45 -19.33 4.07
N GLN A 55 -4.01 -18.55 3.17
CA GLN A 55 -4.37 -19.00 1.84
C GLN A 55 -3.08 -19.13 1.01
N LEU A 56 -3.10 -19.95 -0.04
CA LEU A 56 -1.95 -20.07 -0.95
C LEU A 56 -1.57 -18.71 -1.57
N ALA A 57 -2.52 -17.79 -1.73
CA ALA A 57 -2.27 -16.43 -2.20
C ALA A 57 -1.32 -15.67 -1.25
N ASP A 58 -1.55 -15.73 0.06
CA ASP A 58 -0.74 -15.02 1.06
C ASP A 58 0.74 -15.46 1.02
N TRP A 59 1.03 -16.73 0.71
CA TRP A 59 2.39 -17.22 0.52
C TRP A 59 3.08 -16.63 -0.71
N PHE A 60 2.35 -16.45 -1.81
CA PHE A 60 2.86 -15.81 -3.02
C PHE A 60 3.09 -14.32 -2.79
N THR A 61 2.18 -13.64 -2.07
CA THR A 61 2.37 -12.25 -1.66
C THR A 61 3.61 -12.07 -0.75
N LEU A 62 3.84 -12.99 0.19
CA LEU A 62 5.06 -13.00 0.98
C LEU A 62 6.32 -13.25 0.13
N ALA A 63 6.22 -14.08 -0.91
CA ALA A 63 7.31 -14.30 -1.86
C ALA A 63 7.60 -13.05 -2.70
N ASN A 64 6.57 -12.30 -3.11
CA ASN A 64 6.70 -10.98 -3.73
C ASN A 64 7.46 -10.02 -2.78
N ALA A 65 6.99 -9.84 -1.55
CA ALA A 65 7.66 -8.99 -0.56
C ALA A 65 9.11 -9.41 -0.28
N PHE A 66 9.39 -10.72 -0.25
CA PHE A 66 10.73 -11.26 -0.10
C PHE A 66 11.63 -10.88 -1.29
N CYS A 67 11.12 -10.94 -2.51
CA CYS A 67 11.85 -10.52 -3.70
C CYS A 67 12.13 -9.01 -3.70
N GLY A 68 11.13 -8.18 -3.37
CA GLY A 68 11.31 -6.73 -3.26
C GLY A 68 12.35 -6.34 -2.20
N THR A 69 12.26 -6.95 -1.01
CA THR A 69 13.23 -6.72 0.07
C THR A 69 14.62 -7.24 -0.31
N GLY A 70 14.70 -8.40 -0.95
CA GLY A 70 15.96 -8.96 -1.47
C GLY A 70 16.63 -8.04 -2.49
N ALA A 71 15.85 -7.39 -3.36
CA ALA A 71 16.37 -6.39 -4.28
C ALA A 71 16.95 -5.16 -3.58
N VAL A 72 16.32 -4.68 -2.51
CA VAL A 72 16.85 -3.60 -1.68
C VAL A 72 18.17 -4.01 -1.01
N PHE A 73 18.24 -5.22 -0.45
CA PHE A 73 19.49 -5.72 0.14
C PHE A 73 20.60 -5.91 -0.90
N ALA A 74 20.26 -6.37 -2.09
CA ALA A 74 21.21 -6.49 -3.18
C ALA A 74 21.75 -5.11 -3.62
N ALA A 75 20.89 -4.07 -3.63
CA ALA A 75 21.29 -2.69 -3.86
C ALA A 75 22.24 -2.17 -2.77
N MET A 76 21.95 -2.47 -1.50
CA MET A 76 22.82 -2.11 -0.37
C MET A 76 24.16 -2.83 -0.42
N ARG A 77 24.16 -4.12 -0.78
CA ARG A 77 25.38 -4.92 -0.93
C ARG A 77 26.25 -4.39 -2.07
N PHE A 78 25.65 -4.04 -3.20
CA PHE A 78 26.36 -3.36 -4.28
C PHE A 78 27.03 -2.06 -3.81
N LEU A 79 26.37 -1.26 -2.96
CA LEU A 79 26.97 -0.03 -2.42
C LEU A 79 28.16 -0.28 -1.48
N GLN A 80 28.30 -1.49 -0.92
CA GLN A 80 29.40 -1.84 -0.01
C GLN A 80 30.54 -2.57 -0.73
N GLU A 81 30.22 -3.55 -1.56
CA GLU A 81 31.17 -4.46 -2.21
C GLU A 81 31.48 -4.05 -3.66
N GLU A 82 30.72 -3.10 -4.23
CA GLU A 82 30.77 -2.67 -5.65
C GLU A 82 30.68 -3.83 -6.66
N HIS A 83 30.12 -4.96 -6.23
CA HIS A 83 29.99 -6.16 -7.03
C HIS A 83 28.76 -6.06 -7.94
N ARG A 84 28.97 -5.75 -9.23
CA ARG A 84 27.89 -5.56 -10.21
C ARG A 84 26.90 -6.73 -10.28
N GLY A 85 27.36 -7.94 -9.98
CA GLY A 85 26.51 -9.13 -9.92
C GLY A 85 25.37 -9.02 -8.91
N ASP A 86 25.62 -8.39 -7.75
CA ASP A 86 24.58 -8.17 -6.74
C ASP A 86 23.53 -7.17 -7.23
N LEU A 87 23.96 -6.09 -7.89
CA LEU A 87 23.04 -5.10 -8.46
C LEU A 87 22.13 -5.73 -9.53
N LEU A 88 22.72 -6.52 -10.45
CA LEU A 88 21.97 -7.23 -11.49
C LEU A 88 21.03 -8.28 -10.91
N LEU A 89 21.45 -8.98 -9.85
CA LEU A 89 20.59 -9.91 -9.11
C LEU A 89 19.38 -9.16 -8.55
N GLY A 90 19.60 -8.03 -7.85
CA GLY A 90 18.51 -7.22 -7.31
C GLY A 90 17.53 -6.75 -8.37
N MET A 91 18.02 -6.34 -9.54
CA MET A 91 17.17 -5.97 -10.67
C MET A 91 16.38 -7.14 -11.25
N ALA A 92 16.97 -8.35 -11.27
CA ALA A 92 16.29 -9.57 -11.71
C ALA A 92 15.20 -10.04 -10.73
N LEU A 93 15.32 -9.70 -9.43
CA LEU A 93 14.31 -10.01 -8.42
C LEU A 93 13.00 -9.24 -8.63
N ILE A 94 13.02 -8.06 -9.26
CA ILE A 94 11.80 -7.25 -9.46
C ILE A 94 10.83 -7.88 -10.48
N PRO A 95 11.26 -8.33 -11.68
CA PRO A 95 10.42 -9.14 -12.56
C PRO A 95 9.91 -10.41 -11.90
N LEU A 96 10.71 -11.05 -11.04
CA LEU A 96 10.29 -12.23 -10.31
C LEU A 96 9.19 -11.90 -9.28
N ALA A 97 9.32 -10.80 -8.54
CA ALA A 97 8.27 -10.26 -7.67
C ALA A 97 6.95 -10.04 -8.44
N PHE A 98 7.03 -9.46 -9.64
CA PHE A 98 5.86 -9.26 -10.52
C PHE A 98 5.19 -10.56 -10.95
N VAL A 99 5.95 -11.62 -11.18
CA VAL A 99 5.37 -12.93 -11.45
C VAL A 99 4.62 -13.45 -10.21
N PHE A 100 5.16 -13.28 -9.01
CA PHE A 100 4.49 -13.73 -7.78
C PHE A 100 3.21 -12.93 -7.47
N ASP A 101 3.24 -11.61 -7.63
CA ASP A 101 2.07 -10.72 -7.56
C ASP A 101 0.98 -11.15 -8.57
N ALA A 102 1.35 -11.34 -9.84
CA ALA A 102 0.39 -11.80 -10.84
C ALA A 102 -0.22 -13.17 -10.48
N LEU A 103 0.57 -14.08 -9.90
CA LEU A 103 0.11 -15.41 -9.49
C LEU A 103 -0.83 -15.36 -8.28
N ASP A 104 -0.56 -14.54 -7.28
CA ASP A 104 -1.42 -14.43 -6.09
C ASP A 104 -2.82 -13.91 -6.45
N GLY A 105 -2.91 -12.93 -7.35
CA GLY A 105 -4.17 -12.39 -7.84
C GLY A 105 -4.94 -13.41 -8.68
N HIS A 106 -4.26 -14.25 -9.45
CA HIS A 106 -4.90 -15.37 -10.17
C HIS A 106 -5.43 -16.43 -9.21
N VAL A 107 -4.66 -16.81 -8.19
CA VAL A 107 -5.05 -17.81 -7.17
C VAL A 107 -6.22 -17.30 -6.34
N ALA A 108 -6.23 -16.02 -5.94
CA ALA A 108 -7.31 -15.40 -5.20
C ALA A 108 -8.63 -15.41 -5.99
N ARG A 109 -8.58 -15.07 -7.29
CA ARG A 109 -9.76 -15.14 -8.18
C ARG A 109 -10.27 -16.57 -8.35
N TRP A 110 -9.37 -17.54 -8.55
CA TRP A 110 -9.75 -18.94 -8.75
C TRP A 110 -10.46 -19.51 -7.52
N ARG A 111 -10.02 -19.13 -6.31
CA ARG A 111 -10.60 -19.60 -5.05
C ARG A 111 -11.89 -18.89 -4.64
N LYS A 112 -12.34 -17.85 -5.38
CA LYS A 112 -13.53 -17.01 -5.09
C LYS A 112 -13.60 -16.55 -3.63
N ALA A 113 -12.45 -16.46 -2.96
CA ALA A 113 -12.32 -16.17 -1.55
C ALA A 113 -11.11 -15.26 -1.37
N SER A 114 -11.34 -13.96 -1.42
CA SER A 114 -10.35 -12.93 -1.09
C SER A 114 -10.54 -12.50 0.37
N SER A 115 -9.53 -12.74 1.19
CA SER A 115 -9.46 -12.21 2.56
C SER A 115 -9.15 -10.71 2.56
N THR A 116 -9.79 -9.94 3.44
CA THR A 116 -9.45 -8.52 3.67
C THR A 116 -7.99 -8.36 4.10
N LEU A 117 -7.46 -9.30 4.89
CA LEU A 117 -6.07 -9.28 5.34
C LEU A 117 -5.10 -9.54 4.17
N GLY A 118 -5.42 -10.47 3.28
CA GLY A 118 -4.59 -10.77 2.10
C GLY A 118 -4.48 -9.57 1.17
N ARG A 119 -5.57 -8.80 1.02
CA ARG A 119 -5.56 -7.56 0.21
C ARG A 119 -4.65 -6.47 0.79
N GLU A 120 -4.67 -6.27 2.10
CA GLU A 120 -3.75 -5.31 2.73
C GLU A 120 -2.30 -5.78 2.64
N LEU A 121 -2.06 -7.08 2.79
CA LEU A 121 -0.72 -7.68 2.63
C LEU A 121 -0.17 -7.48 1.21
N ASP A 122 -1.02 -7.68 0.19
CA ASP A 122 -0.73 -7.47 -1.23
C ASP A 122 -0.25 -6.05 -1.50
N SER A 123 -1.02 -5.06 -1.05
CA SER A 123 -0.64 -3.65 -1.21
C SER A 123 0.65 -3.27 -0.50
N LEU A 124 0.93 -3.85 0.68
CA LEU A 124 2.19 -3.62 1.38
C LEU A 124 3.37 -4.25 0.64
N ALA A 125 3.20 -5.47 0.10
CA ALA A 125 4.21 -6.14 -0.71
C ALA A 125 4.50 -5.35 -2.00
N ASP A 126 3.48 -4.84 -2.66
CA ASP A 126 3.60 -4.04 -3.88
C ASP A 126 4.32 -2.71 -3.67
N VAL A 127 4.06 -2.03 -2.55
CA VAL A 127 4.82 -0.80 -2.21
C VAL A 127 6.31 -1.12 -2.10
N ILE A 128 6.67 -2.24 -1.48
CA ILE A 128 8.07 -2.65 -1.30
C ILE A 128 8.69 -3.01 -2.66
N SER A 129 8.04 -3.88 -3.43
CA SER A 129 8.59 -4.43 -4.67
C SER A 129 8.57 -3.46 -5.85
N PHE A 130 7.55 -2.61 -5.99
CA PHE A 130 7.39 -1.71 -7.15
C PHE A 130 7.55 -0.22 -6.83
N GLY A 131 7.59 0.15 -5.55
CA GLY A 131 7.88 1.51 -5.11
C GLY A 131 9.31 1.63 -4.56
N VAL A 132 9.56 0.98 -3.42
CA VAL A 132 10.80 1.15 -2.66
C VAL A 132 11.99 0.51 -3.37
N ALA A 133 11.85 -0.73 -3.86
CA ALA A 133 12.98 -1.46 -4.45
C ALA A 133 13.52 -0.80 -5.74
N PRO A 134 12.70 -0.34 -6.70
CA PRO A 134 13.19 0.41 -7.86
C PRO A 134 13.89 1.71 -7.47
N ALA A 135 13.40 2.42 -6.45
CA ALA A 135 14.04 3.64 -5.96
C ALA A 135 15.40 3.35 -5.31
N ALA A 136 15.50 2.27 -4.53
CA ALA A 136 16.76 1.82 -3.93
C ALA A 136 17.78 1.37 -4.99
N LEU A 137 17.34 0.65 -6.02
CA LEU A 137 18.19 0.24 -7.14
C LEU A 137 18.68 1.45 -7.94
N GLY A 138 17.82 2.44 -8.21
CA GLY A 138 18.21 3.70 -8.87
C GLY A 138 19.25 4.47 -8.06
N TYR A 139 19.04 4.59 -6.74
CA TYR A 139 20.03 5.20 -5.85
C TYR A 139 21.37 4.47 -5.89
N ALA A 140 21.34 3.12 -5.83
CA ALA A 140 22.53 2.28 -5.91
C ALA A 140 23.26 2.42 -7.26
N CYS A 141 22.53 2.67 -8.37
CA CYS A 141 23.13 2.90 -9.68
C CYS A 141 23.94 4.20 -9.78
N GLY A 142 23.87 5.11 -8.80
CA GLY A 142 24.66 6.35 -8.79
C GLY A 142 23.84 7.62 -8.65
N MET A 143 22.51 7.53 -8.58
CA MET A 143 21.60 8.67 -8.43
C MET A 143 21.58 9.16 -6.98
N ARG A 144 22.72 9.64 -6.51
CA ARG A 144 23.04 9.94 -5.10
C ARG A 144 23.01 11.44 -4.80
N GLY A 145 22.67 12.28 -5.77
CA GLY A 145 22.57 13.72 -5.60
C GLY A 145 21.42 14.11 -4.67
N GLY A 146 21.51 15.30 -4.06
CA GLY A 146 20.46 15.77 -3.15
C GLY A 146 19.11 15.95 -3.85
N TRP A 147 19.12 16.36 -5.13
CA TRP A 147 17.90 16.41 -5.95
C TRP A 147 17.38 15.02 -6.32
N ASP A 148 18.29 14.07 -6.54
CA ASP A 148 17.91 12.68 -6.85
C ASP A 148 17.14 12.07 -5.68
N TRP A 149 17.59 12.31 -4.44
CA TRP A 149 16.90 11.85 -3.23
C TRP A 149 15.47 12.36 -3.13
N LEU A 150 15.24 13.65 -3.43
CA LEU A 150 13.91 14.25 -3.43
C LEU A 150 13.00 13.60 -4.48
N VAL A 151 13.52 13.37 -5.69
CA VAL A 151 12.73 12.78 -6.77
C VAL A 151 12.44 11.30 -6.55
N LEU A 152 13.42 10.52 -6.08
CA LEU A 152 13.22 9.11 -5.73
C LEU A 152 12.22 8.96 -4.59
N SER A 153 12.29 9.84 -3.58
CA SER A 153 11.30 9.88 -2.49
C SER A 153 9.90 10.24 -3.00
N TYR A 154 9.80 11.23 -3.90
CA TYR A 154 8.54 11.58 -4.56
C TYR A 154 7.94 10.40 -5.33
N PHE A 155 8.75 9.64 -6.08
CA PHE A 155 8.31 8.44 -6.79
C PHE A 155 7.70 7.40 -5.84
N VAL A 156 8.36 7.11 -4.70
CA VAL A 156 7.81 6.18 -3.70
C VAL A 156 6.49 6.68 -3.13
N CYS A 157 6.40 7.97 -2.77
CA CYS A 157 5.16 8.58 -2.28
C CYS A 157 4.02 8.48 -3.30
N CYS A 158 4.33 8.61 -4.60
CA CYS A 158 3.37 8.41 -5.68
C CYS A 158 2.86 6.98 -5.74
N GLY A 159 3.76 5.99 -5.64
CA GLY A 159 3.42 4.57 -5.60
C GLY A 159 2.50 4.21 -4.44
N VAL A 160 2.81 4.69 -3.23
CA VAL A 160 1.99 4.48 -2.03
C VAL A 160 0.59 5.09 -2.21
N SER A 161 0.53 6.34 -2.69
CA SER A 161 -0.75 7.04 -2.89
C SER A 161 -1.64 6.35 -3.92
N ARG A 162 -1.03 5.80 -4.97
CA ARG A 162 -1.71 5.01 -6.00
C ARG A 162 -2.36 3.77 -5.37
N LEU A 163 -1.60 2.94 -4.66
CA LEU A 163 -2.08 1.69 -4.06
C LEU A 163 -3.16 1.94 -2.99
N ALA A 164 -2.98 2.98 -2.16
CA ALA A 164 -3.99 3.38 -1.19
C ALA A 164 -5.34 3.74 -1.85
N ARG A 165 -5.32 4.43 -2.99
CA ARG A 165 -6.56 4.73 -3.74
C ARG A 165 -7.20 3.47 -4.31
N TYR A 166 -6.42 2.55 -4.88
CA TYR A 166 -6.96 1.28 -5.39
C TYR A 166 -7.64 0.46 -4.30
N ASN A 167 -7.07 0.43 -3.08
CA ASN A 167 -7.68 -0.26 -1.95
C ASN A 167 -9.03 0.36 -1.57
N VAL A 168 -9.13 1.68 -1.46
CA VAL A 168 -10.40 2.34 -1.12
C VAL A 168 -11.47 2.11 -2.20
N THR A 169 -11.12 2.29 -3.47
CA THR A 169 -12.06 2.08 -4.59
C THR A 169 -12.54 0.63 -4.68
N ALA A 170 -11.68 -0.35 -4.37
CA ALA A 170 -12.07 -1.75 -4.32
C ALA A 170 -13.09 -2.07 -3.20
N GLU A 171 -13.06 -1.35 -2.07
CA GLU A 171 -14.06 -1.51 -1.00
C GLU A 171 -15.41 -0.91 -1.38
N GLU A 172 -15.41 0.27 -2.02
CA GLU A 172 -16.61 0.96 -2.47
C GLU A 172 -17.38 0.11 -3.50
N ILE A 173 -16.69 -0.47 -4.49
CA ILE A 173 -17.30 -1.32 -5.53
C ILE A 173 -17.84 -2.64 -4.95
N ALA A 174 -17.23 -3.17 -3.88
CA ALA A 174 -17.72 -4.38 -3.23
C ALA A 174 -19.06 -4.15 -2.47
N GLY A 175 -19.35 -2.89 -2.08
CA GLY A 175 -20.60 -2.49 -1.45
C GLY A 175 -21.75 -2.22 -2.42
N GLU A 176 -21.46 -1.78 -3.64
CA GLU A 176 -22.44 -1.52 -4.70
C GLU A 176 -22.37 -2.60 -5.78
N ALA A 177 -23.13 -3.69 -5.59
CA ALA A 177 -23.31 -4.74 -6.59
C ALA A 177 -24.18 -4.26 -7.76
N ASP A 178 -23.72 -3.29 -8.55
CA ASP A 178 -24.18 -3.12 -9.93
C ASP A 178 -23.13 -2.44 -10.83
N LYS A 179 -22.53 -3.26 -11.71
CA LYS A 179 -21.86 -2.92 -12.98
C LYS A 179 -21.13 -1.56 -13.07
N VAL A 180 -19.81 -1.57 -12.93
CA VAL A 180 -18.96 -0.52 -13.51
C VAL A 180 -17.84 -1.12 -14.37
N PRO A 181 -17.86 -0.92 -15.70
CA PRO A 181 -16.90 -1.50 -16.64
C PRO A 181 -15.76 -0.50 -16.90
N TYR A 182 -14.91 -0.24 -15.90
CA TYR A 182 -13.70 0.56 -16.12
C TYR A 182 -12.52 -0.06 -15.40
N PHE A 183 -11.56 -0.55 -16.20
CA PHE A 183 -10.21 -0.80 -15.73
C PHE A 183 -9.51 0.56 -15.68
N GLU A 184 -9.48 1.17 -14.50
CA GLU A 184 -8.60 2.31 -14.24
C GLU A 184 -7.20 1.81 -13.90
N GLY A 185 -6.21 2.36 -14.59
CA GLY A 185 -4.80 2.20 -14.25
C GLY A 185 -3.94 1.96 -15.47
N THR A 186 -2.98 2.86 -15.72
CA THR A 186 -1.77 2.47 -16.45
C THR A 186 -1.17 1.28 -15.71
N PRO A 187 -0.93 0.16 -16.39
CA PRO A 187 -0.59 -1.07 -15.71
C PRO A 187 0.73 -0.88 -14.92
N ILE A 188 1.02 -1.87 -14.09
CA ILE A 188 2.25 -2.02 -13.30
C ILE A 188 3.58 -1.94 -14.12
N PRO A 189 3.68 -2.05 -15.48
CA PRO A 189 4.98 -2.09 -16.13
C PRO A 189 5.77 -0.78 -16.17
N THR A 190 5.28 0.37 -15.67
CA THR A 190 6.12 1.58 -15.65
C THR A 190 7.29 1.46 -14.67
N SER A 191 7.05 0.92 -13.46
CA SER A 191 8.12 0.65 -12.50
C SER A 191 9.04 -0.48 -12.98
N LEU A 192 8.46 -1.52 -13.59
CA LEU A 192 9.23 -2.63 -14.15
C LEU A 192 10.15 -2.17 -15.29
N LEU A 193 9.65 -1.28 -16.15
CA LEU A 193 10.40 -0.72 -17.27
C LEU A 193 11.57 0.14 -16.78
N LEU A 194 11.39 0.90 -15.70
CA LEU A 194 12.51 1.63 -15.07
C LEU A 194 13.59 0.66 -14.58
N VAL A 195 13.22 -0.43 -13.92
CA VAL A 195 14.20 -1.43 -13.45
C VAL A 195 14.89 -2.13 -14.61
N ILE A 196 14.17 -2.49 -15.68
CA ILE A 196 14.77 -3.05 -16.90
C ILE A 196 15.74 -2.06 -17.53
N LEU A 197 15.37 -0.78 -17.60
CA LEU A 197 16.25 0.27 -18.12
C LEU A 197 17.53 0.39 -17.29
N LEU A 198 17.42 0.37 -15.96
CA LEU A 198 18.58 0.37 -15.07
C LEU A 198 19.41 -0.92 -15.20
N ALA A 199 18.79 -2.07 -15.41
CA ALA A 199 19.48 -3.34 -15.64
C ALA A 199 20.30 -3.33 -16.93
N VAL A 200 19.72 -2.78 -18.01
CA VAL A 200 20.43 -2.58 -19.26
C VAL A 200 21.60 -1.61 -19.05
N ALA A 201 21.38 -0.47 -18.40
CA ALA A 201 22.45 0.49 -18.11
C ALA A 201 23.59 -0.13 -17.26
N ALA A 202 23.24 -0.88 -16.22
CA ALA A 202 24.20 -1.57 -15.37
C ALA A 202 24.96 -2.68 -16.11
N SER A 203 24.29 -3.42 -17.01
CA SER A 203 24.92 -4.48 -17.82
C SER A 203 25.96 -3.95 -18.80
N ILE A 204 25.75 -2.73 -19.33
CA ILE A 204 26.68 -2.04 -20.24
C ILE A 204 27.79 -1.31 -19.45
N GLY A 205 27.68 -1.26 -18.11
CA GLY A 205 28.68 -0.62 -17.24
C GLY A 205 28.49 0.89 -17.07
N HIS A 206 27.35 1.45 -17.50
CA HIS A 206 26.98 2.85 -17.27
C HIS A 206 26.40 3.02 -15.86
N ILE A 207 27.29 3.07 -14.86
CA ILE A 207 26.97 3.23 -13.44
C ILE A 207 27.71 4.47 -12.91
N GLY A 208 27.11 5.19 -11.95
CA GLY A 208 27.70 6.39 -11.36
C GLY A 208 27.71 7.57 -12.32
N GLU A 209 28.85 8.24 -12.46
CA GLU A 209 29.01 9.45 -13.27
C GLU A 209 28.84 9.22 -14.78
N THR A 210 28.90 7.96 -15.21
CA THR A 210 28.70 7.56 -16.61
C THR A 210 27.26 7.16 -16.92
N LEU A 211 26.31 7.38 -15.99
CA LEU A 211 24.89 7.16 -16.25
C LEU A 211 24.46 7.87 -17.54
N TRP A 212 23.46 7.31 -18.22
CA TRP A 212 22.93 7.94 -19.43
C TRP A 212 22.48 9.38 -19.12
N TRP A 213 22.96 10.30 -19.97
CA TRP A 213 22.83 11.76 -19.85
C TRP A 213 23.74 12.46 -18.83
N GLY A 214 24.64 11.72 -18.17
CA GLY A 214 25.69 12.24 -17.30
C GLY A 214 25.17 12.86 -16.02
N GLN A 215 26.04 13.65 -15.37
CA GLN A 215 25.73 14.40 -14.16
C GLN A 215 25.65 15.89 -14.45
N TRP A 216 24.58 16.54 -14.00
CA TRP A 216 24.43 17.99 -14.08
C TRP A 216 24.55 18.59 -12.67
N GLN A 217 25.36 19.64 -12.53
CA GLN A 217 25.49 20.37 -11.28
C GLN A 217 24.48 21.52 -11.27
N LEU A 218 23.37 21.34 -10.56
CA LEU A 218 22.31 22.34 -10.38
C LEU A 218 22.43 22.96 -8.99
N GLY A 219 23.24 24.01 -8.89
CA GLY A 219 23.54 24.68 -7.62
C GLY A 219 24.52 23.87 -6.75
N PRO A 220 24.36 23.84 -5.41
CA PRO A 220 25.26 23.09 -4.53
C PRO A 220 25.07 21.57 -4.64
N TRP A 221 24.01 21.10 -5.29
CA TRP A 221 23.62 19.69 -5.31
C TRP A 221 23.71 19.11 -6.72
N GLN A 222 24.19 17.87 -6.80
CA GLN A 222 24.24 17.10 -8.05
C GLN A 222 22.85 16.60 -8.44
N PHE A 223 22.62 16.47 -9.74
CA PHE A 223 21.36 16.01 -10.33
C PHE A 223 21.64 15.11 -11.54
N HIS A 224 21.01 13.94 -11.56
CA HIS A 224 21.07 13.03 -12.70
C HIS A 224 19.78 13.15 -13.52
N PRO A 225 19.85 13.50 -14.82
CA PRO A 225 18.66 13.61 -15.68
C PRO A 225 17.81 12.33 -15.74
N LEU A 226 18.43 11.16 -15.53
CA LEU A 226 17.74 9.87 -15.46
C LEU A 226 16.69 9.83 -14.34
N VAL A 227 16.84 10.64 -13.27
CA VAL A 227 15.85 10.72 -12.17
C VAL A 227 14.55 11.36 -12.61
N LEU A 228 14.56 12.17 -13.68
CA LEU A 228 13.33 12.69 -14.26
C LEU A 228 12.44 11.57 -14.82
N LEU A 229 13.00 10.45 -15.26
CA LEU A 229 12.18 9.30 -15.66
C LEU A 229 11.40 8.73 -14.47
N PHE A 230 11.99 8.73 -13.27
CA PHE A 230 11.28 8.37 -12.04
C PHE A 230 10.20 9.40 -11.70
N ALA A 231 10.49 10.71 -11.83
CA ALA A 231 9.49 11.76 -11.63
C ALA A 231 8.30 11.60 -12.59
N VAL A 232 8.59 11.45 -13.89
CA VAL A 232 7.59 11.28 -14.94
C VAL A 232 6.77 10.02 -14.71
N SER A 233 7.42 8.89 -14.40
CA SER A 233 6.74 7.64 -14.06
C SER A 233 5.81 7.80 -12.84
N GLY A 234 6.30 8.42 -11.76
CA GLY A 234 5.50 8.69 -10.56
C GLY A 234 4.32 9.63 -10.82
N SER A 235 4.53 10.70 -11.58
CA SER A 235 3.47 11.62 -11.98
C SER A 235 2.44 10.93 -12.88
N LEU A 236 2.85 10.05 -13.80
CA LEU A 236 1.95 9.24 -14.62
C LEU A 236 1.11 8.26 -13.77
N MET A 237 1.64 7.75 -12.65
CA MET A 237 0.90 6.88 -11.73
C MET A 237 -0.24 7.61 -10.99
N ILE A 238 -0.08 8.90 -10.69
CA ILE A 238 -1.11 9.72 -10.03
C ILE A 238 -2.06 10.38 -11.05
N SER A 239 -1.57 10.66 -12.26
CA SER A 239 -2.29 11.43 -13.27
C SER A 239 -3.57 10.71 -13.69
N LYS A 240 -4.72 11.37 -13.48
CA LYS A 240 -6.08 10.91 -13.86
C LYS A 240 -6.33 10.90 -15.39
N THR A 241 -5.28 10.94 -16.21
CA THR A 241 -5.39 11.36 -17.62
C THR A 241 -5.54 10.20 -18.62
N LEU A 242 -5.38 8.94 -18.20
CA LEU A 242 -5.62 7.77 -19.06
C LEU A 242 -6.95 7.10 -18.74
N ARG A 243 -8.04 7.69 -19.25
CA ARG A 243 -9.30 6.98 -19.46
C ARG A 243 -9.17 6.18 -20.76
N ILE A 244 -8.93 4.87 -20.67
CA ILE A 244 -8.96 3.98 -21.85
C ILE A 244 -10.40 3.48 -22.01
N PRO A 245 -11.17 3.96 -23.00
CA PRO A 245 -12.45 3.36 -23.35
C PRO A 245 -12.20 2.01 -24.05
N LYS A 246 -12.95 0.96 -23.65
CA LYS A 246 -12.93 -0.34 -24.34
C LYS A 246 -13.40 -0.18 -25.79
N LEU A 247 -12.63 -0.70 -26.73
CA LEU A 247 -13.12 -1.21 -28.01
C LEU A 247 -13.63 -2.64 -27.82
#